data_AF-A0A7S1E079-F1
#
_entry.id   AF-A0A7S1E079-F1
#
_cell.length_a   1.000
_cell.length_b   1.000
_cell.length_c   1.000
_cell.angle_alpha   90.00
_cell.angle_beta   90.00
_cell.angle_gamma   90.00
#
_symmetry.space_group_name_H-M   'P 1'
#
loop_
_entity.id
_entity.type
_entity.pdbx_description
1 polymer ?
#
loop_
_entity_poly.entity_id
_entity_poly.type
_entity_poly.pdbx_seq_one_letter_code
_entity_poly.pdbx_strand_id
1 'polypeptide(L)'
;FLNNPSNMKNALVVGADALSRWVDWDDRNSCILFGDGAGAMVLTKDEESHGVLGYSAHSNGEGYDDLNLGYCGSPRMVATPGDGTTVSDGSYQKIAMNGREV
;
A
#
# COMPACT_ATOMS: atom_id res chain seq x y z
N PHE A 1 -13.34 -9.74 16.68
CA PHE A 1 -12.01 -9.68 16.04
C PHE A 1 -10.97 -10.61 16.67
N LEU A 2 -10.80 -10.68 17.99
CA LEU A 2 -9.84 -11.60 18.63
C LEU A 2 -10.45 -12.85 19.30
N ASN A 3 -11.74 -13.13 19.08
CA ASN A 3 -12.45 -14.28 19.65
C ASN A 3 -12.33 -15.59 18.81
N ASN A 4 -11.24 -15.75 18.06
CA ASN A 4 -10.91 -16.99 17.34
C ASN A 4 -10.03 -17.90 18.22
N PRO A 5 -9.85 -19.22 17.94
CA PRO A 5 -9.14 -20.16 18.82
C PRO A 5 -7.62 -19.91 18.93
N SER A 6 -7.10 -18.92 18.21
CA SER A 6 -5.76 -18.37 18.43
C SER A 6 -5.68 -17.72 19.81
N ASN A 7 -4.70 -18.11 20.62
CA ASN A 7 -4.50 -17.63 22.00
C ASN A 7 -4.00 -16.16 22.11
N MET A 8 -4.31 -15.33 21.13
CA MET A 8 -3.85 -13.94 21.04
C MET A 8 -4.68 -13.04 21.95
N LYS A 9 -4.05 -12.57 23.03
CA LYS A 9 -4.66 -11.64 24.00
C LYS A 9 -4.61 -10.19 23.52
N ASN A 10 -3.54 -9.81 22.83
CA ASN A 10 -3.31 -8.47 22.31
C ASN A 10 -2.76 -8.56 20.88
N ALA A 11 -3.11 -7.59 20.04
CA ALA A 11 -2.52 -7.39 18.72
C ALA A 11 -2.19 -5.89 18.53
N LEU A 12 -0.98 -5.59 18.07
CA LEU A 12 -0.61 -4.24 17.66
C LEU A 12 -0.94 -4.10 16.17
N VAL A 13 -1.78 -3.13 15.84
CA VAL A 13 -2.11 -2.75 14.46
C VAL A 13 -1.40 -1.45 14.16
N VAL A 14 -0.64 -1.42 13.06
CA VAL A 14 0.10 -0.24 12.60
C VAL A 14 -0.32 0.06 11.17
N GLY A 15 -0.66 1.31 10.90
CA GLY A 15 -0.78 1.86 9.55
C GLY A 15 0.30 2.92 9.38
N ALA A 16 1.16 2.79 8.37
CA ALA A 16 2.25 3.73 8.13
C ALA A 16 2.55 3.82 6.64
N ASP A 17 2.74 5.05 6.18
CA ASP A 17 3.07 5.36 4.79
C ASP A 17 4.10 6.48 4.73
N ALA A 18 4.97 6.41 3.71
CA ALA A 18 6.01 7.39 3.46
C ALA A 18 6.03 7.74 1.97
N LEU A 19 4.96 8.39 1.52
CA LEU A 19 4.69 8.67 0.12
C LEU A 19 5.41 9.92 -0.40
N SER A 20 5.90 10.80 0.47
CA SER A 20 6.56 12.06 0.10
C SER A 20 7.73 11.87 -0.87
N ARG A 21 8.43 10.73 -0.79
CA ARG A 21 9.52 10.36 -1.71
C ARG A 21 9.07 10.20 -3.16
N TRP A 22 7.81 9.82 -3.36
CA TRP A 22 7.18 9.60 -4.66
C TRP A 22 6.34 10.79 -5.12
N VAL A 23 6.26 11.88 -4.35
CA VAL A 23 5.55 13.09 -4.75
C VAL A 23 6.37 13.89 -5.76
N ASP A 24 5.70 14.35 -6.83
CA ASP A 24 6.20 15.42 -7.68
C ASP A 24 5.80 16.76 -7.04
N TRP A 25 6.79 17.51 -6.53
CA TRP A 25 6.53 18.76 -5.81
C TRP A 25 6.16 19.93 -6.73
N ASP A 26 6.39 19.80 -8.03
CA ASP A 26 6.00 20.78 -9.04
C ASP A 26 4.55 20.56 -9.51
N ASP A 27 3.98 19.36 -9.33
CA ASP A 27 2.58 19.07 -9.60
C ASP A 27 1.68 19.40 -8.39
N ARG A 28 1.04 20.57 -8.47
CA ARG A 28 0.11 21.04 -7.44
C ARG A 28 -1.12 20.15 -7.25
N ASN A 29 -1.50 19.33 -8.23
CA ASN A 29 -2.69 18.48 -8.11
C ASN A 29 -2.49 17.34 -7.10
N SER A 30 -1.26 16.86 -6.95
CA SER A 30 -0.92 15.73 -6.06
C SER A 30 -0.10 16.17 -4.84
N CYS A 31 0.78 17.15 -4.95
CA CYS A 31 1.75 17.48 -3.89
C CYS A 31 1.14 18.04 -2.60
N ILE A 32 -0.10 18.53 -2.66
CA ILE A 32 -0.85 19.03 -1.51
C ILE A 32 -1.60 17.91 -0.75
N LEU A 33 -1.70 16.72 -1.34
CA LEU A 33 -2.51 15.62 -0.82
C LEU A 33 -1.69 14.56 -0.09
N PHE A 34 -0.48 14.28 -0.57
CA PHE A 34 0.35 13.20 -0.08
C PHE A 34 1.42 13.69 0.90
N GLY A 35 1.61 12.91 1.96
CA GLY A 35 2.64 13.14 2.96
C GLY A 35 3.08 11.82 3.60
N ASP A 36 3.81 11.95 4.70
CA ASP A 36 4.30 10.81 5.47
C ASP A 36 3.60 10.78 6.83
N GLY A 37 3.31 9.58 7.32
CA GLY A 37 2.62 9.42 8.59
C GLY A 37 2.61 7.99 9.08
N ALA A 38 2.44 7.82 10.39
CA ALA A 38 2.25 6.53 11.02
C ALA A 38 1.28 6.65 12.20
N GLY A 39 0.47 5.62 12.39
CA GLY A 39 -0.45 5.48 13.51
C GLY A 39 -0.49 4.03 13.98
N ALA A 40 -0.81 3.83 15.26
CA ALA A 40 -0.89 2.49 15.84
C ALA A 40 -2.00 2.39 16.89
N MET A 41 -2.58 1.20 17.00
CA MET A 41 -3.53 0.85 18.05
C MET A 41 -3.27 -0.55 18.59
N VAL A 42 -3.58 -0.78 19.86
CA VAL A 42 -3.55 -2.10 20.47
C VAL A 42 -4.98 -2.62 20.56
N LEU A 43 -5.24 -3.75 19.91
CA LEU A 43 -6.46 -4.51 20.06
C LEU A 43 -6.26 -5.51 21.19
N THR A 44 -7.13 -5.45 22.20
CA THR A 44 -7.19 -6.43 23.27
C THR A 44 -8.43 -7.28 23.11
N LYS A 45 -8.31 -8.57 23.41
CA LYS A 45 -9.45 -9.48 23.41
C LYS A 45 -10.47 -9.00 24.45
N ASP A 46 -11.72 -8.89 24.03
CA ASP A 46 -12.85 -8.53 24.88
C ASP A 46 -13.82 -9.71 24.99
N GLU A 47 -14.21 -10.04 26.22
CA GLU A 47 -15.13 -11.13 26.53
C GLU A 47 -16.60 -10.67 26.47
N GLU A 48 -16.85 -9.37 26.61
CA GLU A 48 -18.20 -8.79 26.67
C GLU A 48 -18.66 -8.21 25.31
N SER A 49 -17.89 -8.43 24.24
CA SER A 49 -18.25 -8.12 22.84
C SER A 49 -18.53 -6.64 22.51
N HIS A 50 -17.90 -5.69 23.20
CA HIS A 50 -17.99 -4.24 22.95
C HIS A 50 -17.19 -3.73 21.74
N GLY A 51 -16.67 -4.65 20.92
CA GLY A 51 -15.75 -4.35 19.82
C GLY A 51 -16.43 -4.01 18.49
N VAL A 52 -15.62 -4.01 17.43
CA VAL A 52 -16.09 -3.81 16.05
C VAL A 52 -17.14 -4.88 15.69
N LEU A 53 -18.31 -4.41 15.23
CA LEU A 53 -19.50 -5.23 14.99
C LEU A 53 -19.47 -5.98 13.65
N GLY A 54 -18.72 -5.46 12.67
CA GLY A 54 -18.57 -6.03 11.34
C GLY A 54 -17.57 -5.25 10.52
N TYR A 55 -17.09 -5.86 9.44
CA TYR A 55 -16.25 -5.19 8.43
C TYR A 55 -16.60 -5.75 7.05
N SER A 56 -16.40 -4.93 6.02
CA SER A 56 -16.44 -5.39 4.63
C SER A 56 -15.24 -4.79 3.90
N ALA A 57 -14.59 -5.60 3.07
CA ALA A 57 -13.46 -5.19 2.25
C ALA A 57 -13.74 -5.58 0.80
N HIS A 58 -13.58 -4.61 -0.10
CA HIS A 58 -13.81 -4.77 -1.53
C HIS A 58 -12.66 -4.14 -2.31
N SER A 59 -12.47 -4.57 -3.56
CA SER A 59 -11.50 -3.99 -4.48
C SER A 59 -12.06 -4.03 -5.90
N ASN A 60 -11.94 -2.91 -6.63
CA ASN A 60 -12.14 -2.85 -8.08
C ASN A 60 -10.89 -2.22 -8.71
N GLY A 61 -10.25 -2.94 -9.63
CA GLY A 61 -9.02 -2.51 -10.30
C GLY A 61 -9.24 -1.77 -11.62
N GLU A 62 -10.47 -1.57 -12.07
CA GLU A 62 -10.75 -0.91 -13.35
C GLU A 62 -10.20 0.52 -13.43
N GLY A 63 -10.12 1.24 -12.30
CA GLY A 63 -9.54 2.58 -12.19
C GLY A 63 -8.05 2.63 -11.84
N TYR A 64 -7.28 1.56 -12.12
CA TYR A 64 -5.86 1.52 -11.73
C TYR A 64 -5.03 2.67 -12.33
N ASP A 65 -5.44 3.21 -13.48
CA ASP A 65 -4.75 4.33 -14.13
C ASP A 65 -5.04 5.69 -13.46
N ASP A 66 -6.06 5.80 -12.61
CA ASP A 66 -6.45 7.08 -11.98
C ASP A 66 -5.58 7.45 -10.77
N LEU A 67 -4.94 6.48 -10.13
CA LEU A 67 -3.95 6.71 -9.07
C LEU A 67 -2.89 5.62 -9.12
N ASN A 68 -1.70 5.94 -9.62
CA ASN A 68 -0.64 4.97 -9.78
C ASN A 68 0.77 5.53 -9.61
N LEU A 69 1.70 4.60 -9.44
CA LEU A 69 3.13 4.81 -9.62
C LEU A 69 3.52 4.07 -10.88
N GLY A 70 3.65 4.77 -12.01
CA GLY A 70 4.02 4.16 -13.28
C GLY A 70 5.39 3.49 -13.16
N TYR A 71 5.50 2.20 -13.49
CA TYR A 71 6.79 1.51 -13.47
C TYR A 71 7.49 1.67 -14.83
N CYS A 72 8.68 2.24 -14.84
CA CYS A 72 9.51 2.37 -16.02
C CYS A 72 10.71 1.42 -15.88
N GLY A 73 10.62 0.25 -16.52
CA GLY A 73 11.68 -0.74 -16.53
C GLY A 73 12.09 -1.19 -17.91
N SER A 74 13.28 -1.76 -17.97
CA SER A 74 13.90 -2.35 -19.15
C SER A 74 14.30 -3.79 -18.84
N PRO A 75 14.15 -4.73 -19.80
CA PRO A 75 14.61 -6.09 -19.61
C PRO A 75 16.14 -6.14 -19.49
N ARG A 76 16.64 -6.80 -18.45
CA ARG A 76 18.07 -7.02 -18.22
C ARG A 76 18.33 -8.52 -18.07
N MET A 77 19.25 -9.06 -18.86
CA MET A 77 19.72 -10.44 -18.64
C MET A 77 20.63 -10.51 -17.42
N VAL A 78 20.38 -11.47 -16.55
CA VAL A 78 21.23 -11.83 -15.43
C VAL A 78 21.72 -13.26 -15.62
N ALA A 79 23.01 -13.46 -15.41
CA ALA A 79 23.61 -14.79 -15.47
C ALA A 79 23.11 -15.64 -14.29
N THR A 80 22.39 -16.71 -14.61
CA THR A 80 21.98 -17.78 -13.69
C THR A 80 22.48 -19.11 -14.27
N PRO A 81 22.63 -20.19 -13.48
CA PRO A 81 22.97 -21.50 -14.03
C PRO A 81 21.89 -21.96 -15.05
N GLY A 82 22.19 -21.91 -16.35
CA GLY A 82 21.26 -22.17 -17.46
C GLY A 82 21.34 -21.12 -18.58
N ASP A 83 20.27 -20.95 -19.37
CA ASP A 83 20.17 -20.02 -20.51
C ASP A 83 20.06 -18.52 -20.11
N GLY A 84 20.44 -18.19 -18.87
CA GLY A 84 20.23 -16.87 -18.27
C GLY A 84 18.78 -16.63 -17.84
N THR A 85 18.55 -15.59 -17.04
CA THR A 85 17.21 -15.16 -16.65
C THR A 85 17.04 -13.68 -16.94
N THR A 86 15.98 -13.33 -17.67
CA THR A 86 15.61 -11.94 -17.89
C THR A 86 14.89 -11.42 -16.65
N VAL A 87 15.43 -10.38 -16.04
CA VAL A 87 14.78 -9.63 -14.95
C VAL A 87 14.39 -8.26 -15.46
N SER A 88 13.38 -7.66 -14.83
CA SER A 88 13.05 -6.26 -15.08
C SER A 88 13.95 -5.38 -14.20
N ASP A 89 14.69 -4.44 -14.82
CA ASP A 89 15.46 -3.42 -14.13
C ASP A 89 14.85 -2.05 -14.42
N GLY A 90 14.50 -1.28 -13.39
CA GLY A 90 13.70 -0.08 -13.56
C GLY A 90 13.34 0.62 -12.26
N SER A 91 12.67 1.76 -12.40
CA SER A 91 12.20 2.59 -11.29
C SER A 91 10.74 2.97 -11.46
N TYR A 92 10.08 3.21 -10.33
CA TYR A 92 8.77 3.83 -10.32
C TYR A 92 8.88 5.33 -10.59
N GLN A 93 7.89 5.86 -11.30
CA GLN A 93 7.68 7.29 -11.50
C GLN A 93 7.10 7.92 -10.23
N LYS A 94 6.93 9.25 -10.26
CA LYS A 94 6.19 9.98 -9.24
C LYS A 94 4.70 9.59 -9.28
N ILE A 95 3.98 9.88 -8.20
CA ILE A 95 2.54 9.61 -8.11
C ILE A 95 1.83 10.35 -9.23
N ALA A 96 1.13 9.61 -10.08
CA ALA A 96 0.20 10.13 -11.06
C ALA A 96 -1.22 9.98 -10.50
N MET A 97 -2.00 11.06 -10.50
CA MET A 97 -3.36 11.07 -9.98
C MET A 97 -4.28 11.88 -10.88
N ASN A 98 -5.39 11.27 -11.30
CA ASN A 98 -6.48 11.93 -12.00
C ASN A 98 -7.57 12.32 -11.01
N GLY A 99 -7.42 13.49 -10.37
CA GLY A 99 -8.26 13.95 -9.24
C GLY A 99 -9.78 14.04 -9.48
N ARG A 100 -10.27 13.84 -10.71
CA ARG A 100 -11.71 13.86 -11.04
C ARG A 100 -12.39 12.49 -10.91
N GLU A 101 -11.62 11.41 -11.02
CA GLU A 101 -12.11 10.02 -11.11
C GLU A 101 -11.77 9.19 -9.84
N VAL A 102 -11.22 9.84 -8.82
CA VAL A 102 -10.76 9.28 -7.53
C VAL A 102 -11.58 9.74 -6.34
#